data_AF-A0A1E7J2X6-F1
#
_entry.id   AF-A0A1E7J2X6-F1
#
_cell.length_a   1.000
_cell.length_b   1.000
_cell.length_c   1.000
_cell.angle_alpha   90.00
_cell.angle_beta   90.00
_cell.angle_gamma   90.00
#
_symmetry.space_group_name_H-M   'P 1'
#
loop_
_entity.id
_entity.type
_entity.pdbx_description
1 polymer ?
#
loop_
_entity_poly.entity_id
_entity_poly.type
_entity_poly.pdbx_seq_one_letter_code
_entity_poly.pdbx_strand_id
1 'polypeptide(L)'
;MAINIVEKLDGLIKVRNVIISVSDKSGLETLVPSLLDINPQIRLFSTGGTYNKISEILGAQASSSLTPVSDYTGQPETQGGLVKTLDFKIYLGLLTETYNEAHQDDLQRTGAVTIDMVVVNLYPFEETISKEGVTVEQARGNIDIGGPCMIRASAKNFIRVAAVVDPADYTRIISGMRANNGKISLELRYDLAKKAFEHTAVYDRHIADFLVDRPINDVIGCYQVMEG
;
A
#
# COMPACT_ATOMS: atom_id res chain seq x y z
N MET A 1 1.32 -27.32 6.26
CA MET A 1 2.26 -26.78 5.26
C MET A 1 3.57 -26.49 5.96
N ALA A 2 4.70 -26.90 5.40
CA ALA A 2 6.00 -26.46 5.90
C ALA A 2 6.14 -24.95 5.66
N ILE A 3 6.70 -24.22 6.63
CA ILE A 3 7.01 -22.79 6.46
C ILE A 3 8.14 -22.70 5.44
N ASN A 4 7.98 -21.86 4.41
CA ASN A 4 9.07 -21.55 3.49
C ASN A 4 10.12 -20.71 4.24
N ILE A 5 11.34 -21.21 4.37
CA ILE A 5 12.45 -20.50 5.02
C ILE A 5 13.31 -19.87 3.93
N VAL A 6 13.48 -18.54 3.99
CA VAL A 6 14.30 -17.81 3.02
C VAL A 6 15.74 -17.75 3.50
N GLU A 7 16.65 -18.39 2.76
CA GLU A 7 18.08 -18.45 3.08
C GLU A 7 18.93 -17.47 2.24
N LYS A 8 18.40 -16.99 1.11
CA LYS A 8 19.11 -16.13 0.16
C LYS A 8 18.28 -14.88 -0.15
N LEU A 9 18.92 -13.72 -0.12
CA LEU A 9 18.30 -12.43 -0.46
C LEU A 9 19.32 -11.45 -1.03
N ASP A 10 18.81 -10.39 -1.66
CA ASP A 10 19.61 -9.26 -2.10
C ASP A 10 19.65 -8.17 -1.03
N GLY A 11 20.87 -7.79 -0.61
CA GLY A 11 21.05 -6.68 0.33
C GLY A 11 20.61 -5.32 -0.24
N LEU A 12 20.62 -5.17 -1.56
CA LEU A 12 20.17 -3.97 -2.28
C LEU A 12 19.15 -4.36 -3.36
N ILE A 13 17.95 -3.78 -3.32
CA ILE A 13 16.88 -4.04 -4.31
C ILE A 13 16.73 -2.82 -5.21
N LYS A 14 16.84 -3.00 -6.53
CA LYS A 14 16.57 -1.94 -7.52
C LYS A 14 15.07 -1.67 -7.57
N VAL A 15 14.67 -0.42 -7.33
CA VAL A 15 13.25 -0.03 -7.38
C VAL A 15 12.83 0.17 -8.83
N ARG A 16 11.86 -0.61 -9.31
CA ARG A 16 11.29 -0.55 -10.67
C ARG A 16 9.77 -0.44 -10.67
N ASN A 17 9.07 -1.10 -9.77
CA ASN A 17 7.62 -1.06 -9.71
C ASN A 17 7.18 -0.55 -8.33
N VAL A 18 6.41 0.54 -8.30
CA VAL A 18 5.97 1.21 -7.07
C VAL A 18 4.46 1.35 -7.07
N ILE A 19 3.80 0.88 -6.02
CA ILE A 19 2.37 1.17 -5.79
C ILE A 19 2.27 2.38 -4.87
N ILE A 20 1.51 3.40 -5.25
CA ILE A 20 1.24 4.58 -4.42
C ILE A 20 -0.27 4.74 -4.25
N SER A 21 -0.76 4.62 -3.02
CA SER A 21 -2.17 4.79 -2.66
C SER A 21 -2.26 5.43 -1.29
N VAL A 22 -2.36 6.76 -1.26
CA VAL A 22 -2.25 7.56 -0.03
C VAL A 22 -3.46 8.46 0.17
N SER A 23 -3.91 8.52 1.42
CA SER A 23 -4.89 9.49 1.90
C SER A 23 -4.27 10.88 2.03
N ASP A 24 -3.20 10.99 2.83
CA ASP A 24 -2.36 12.19 2.90
C ASP A 24 -1.40 12.25 1.72
N LYS A 25 -1.54 13.30 0.91
CA LYS A 25 -0.79 13.50 -0.34
C LYS A 25 0.44 14.39 -0.16
N SER A 26 0.74 14.80 1.07
CA SER A 26 1.89 15.63 1.40
C SER A 26 3.19 14.99 0.90
N GLY A 27 4.05 15.79 0.27
CA GLY A 27 5.36 15.36 -0.19
C GLY A 27 5.37 14.53 -1.47
N LEU A 28 4.21 14.19 -2.06
CA LEU A 28 4.16 13.47 -3.34
C LEU A 28 4.83 14.28 -4.47
N GLU A 29 4.69 15.60 -4.45
CA GLU A 29 5.32 16.54 -5.37
C GLU A 29 6.85 16.48 -5.34
N THR A 30 7.42 15.99 -4.24
CA THR A 30 8.87 15.75 -4.12
C THR A 30 9.22 14.30 -4.41
N LEU A 31 8.47 13.35 -3.82
CA LEU A 31 8.75 11.92 -3.94
C LEU A 31 8.67 11.44 -5.39
N VAL A 32 7.56 11.71 -6.07
CA VAL A 32 7.27 11.14 -7.39
C VAL A 32 8.31 11.59 -8.43
N PRO A 33 8.60 12.89 -8.61
CA PRO A 33 9.61 13.31 -9.57
C PRO A 33 11.01 12.78 -9.20
N SER A 34 11.34 12.74 -7.90
CA SER A 34 12.64 12.22 -7.46
C SER A 34 12.81 10.74 -7.76
N LEU A 35 11.77 9.92 -7.62
CA LEU A 35 11.83 8.49 -7.98
C LEU A 35 12.16 8.33 -9.47
N LEU A 36 11.46 9.05 -10.35
CA LEU A 36 11.68 8.98 -11.79
C LEU A 36 13.02 9.58 -12.22
N ASP A 37 13.49 10.64 -11.58
CA ASP A 37 14.83 11.22 -11.77
C ASP A 37 15.93 10.20 -11.46
N ILE A 38 15.82 9.52 -10.31
CA ILE A 38 16.80 8.51 -9.88
C ILE A 38 16.77 7.26 -10.76
N ASN A 39 15.57 6.84 -11.20
CA ASN A 39 15.42 5.71 -12.09
C ASN A 39 14.26 5.94 -13.08
N PRO A 40 14.57 6.38 -14.32
CA PRO A 40 13.56 6.61 -15.35
C PRO A 40 12.78 5.37 -15.79
N GLN A 41 13.23 4.17 -15.40
CA GLN A 41 12.55 2.90 -15.66
C GLN A 41 11.47 2.57 -14.63
N ILE A 42 11.26 3.41 -13.62
CA ILE A 42 10.22 3.18 -12.63
C ILE A 42 8.83 3.28 -13.27
N ARG A 43 8.00 2.29 -12.95
CA ARG A 43 6.56 2.27 -13.22
C ARG A 43 5.82 2.49 -11.90
N LEU A 44 4.96 3.49 -11.90
CA LEU A 44 4.09 3.85 -10.80
C LEU A 44 2.70 3.25 -11.05
N PHE A 45 2.13 2.62 -10.03
CA PHE A 45 0.77 2.09 -10.04
C PHE A 45 -0.04 2.85 -9.00
N SER A 46 -1.20 3.37 -9.38
CA SER A 46 -2.05 4.13 -8.45
C SER A 46 -3.54 4.02 -8.78
N THR A 47 -4.40 4.48 -7.87
CA THR A 47 -5.86 4.49 -8.03
C THR A 47 -6.46 5.78 -7.45
N GLY A 48 -7.66 6.13 -7.91
CA GLY A 48 -8.51 7.18 -7.34
C GLY A 48 -7.83 8.54 -7.23
N GLY A 49 -8.02 9.20 -6.08
CA GLY A 49 -7.48 10.54 -5.84
C GLY A 49 -5.95 10.61 -5.83
N THR A 50 -5.27 9.51 -5.49
CA THR A 50 -3.80 9.43 -5.55
C THR A 50 -3.33 9.43 -7.00
N TYR A 51 -3.97 8.63 -7.87
CA TYR A 51 -3.66 8.61 -9.30
C TYR A 51 -3.79 10.00 -9.93
N ASN A 52 -4.90 10.69 -9.64
CA ASN A 52 -5.14 12.03 -10.17
C ASN A 52 -4.06 13.02 -9.72
N LYS A 53 -3.66 12.97 -8.44
CA LYS A 53 -2.62 13.87 -7.92
C LYS A 53 -1.26 13.59 -8.56
N ILE A 54 -0.89 12.33 -8.72
CA ILE A 54 0.37 11.95 -9.37
C ILE A 54 0.35 12.35 -10.85
N SER A 55 -0.79 12.17 -11.53
CA SER A 55 -0.95 12.59 -12.92
C SER A 55 -0.79 14.11 -13.07
N GLU A 56 -1.32 14.90 -12.13
CA GLU A 56 -1.13 16.36 -12.10
C GLU A 56 0.35 16.73 -11.93
N ILE A 57 1.05 16.08 -10.98
CA ILE A 57 2.48 16.31 -10.71
C ILE A 57 3.34 15.99 -11.94
N LEU A 58 3.02 14.91 -12.66
CA LEU A 58 3.83 14.43 -13.78
C LEU A 58 3.49 15.10 -15.12
N GLY A 59 2.30 15.66 -15.27
CA GLY A 59 1.83 16.22 -16.54
C GLY A 59 1.97 15.22 -17.69
N ALA A 60 2.68 15.61 -18.76
CA ALA A 60 2.86 14.77 -19.94
C ALA A 60 3.61 13.44 -19.66
N GLN A 61 4.48 13.41 -18.64
CA GLN A 61 5.23 12.20 -18.27
C GLN A 61 4.35 11.12 -17.60
N ALA A 62 3.14 11.46 -17.18
CA ALA A 62 2.21 10.50 -16.59
C ALA A 62 1.94 9.33 -17.55
N SER A 63 1.78 9.63 -18.85
CA SER A 63 1.46 8.63 -19.88
C SER A 63 2.49 7.51 -20.04
N SER A 64 3.76 7.74 -19.69
CA SER A 64 4.83 6.76 -19.84
C SER A 64 5.22 6.06 -18.53
N SER A 65 4.81 6.61 -17.38
CA SER A 65 5.31 6.17 -16.07
C SER A 65 4.23 5.85 -15.04
N LEU A 66 2.99 6.29 -15.25
CA LEU A 66 1.87 6.07 -14.34
C LEU A 66 0.83 5.12 -14.98
N THR A 67 0.51 4.04 -14.29
CA THR A 67 -0.45 3.03 -14.71
C THR A 67 -1.60 2.96 -13.68
N PRO A 68 -2.87 3.05 -14.09
CA PRO A 68 -3.99 2.77 -13.20
C PRO A 68 -3.92 1.33 -12.67
N VAL A 69 -4.20 1.12 -11.39
CA VAL A 69 -4.24 -0.24 -10.80
C VAL A 69 -5.27 -1.13 -11.50
N SER A 70 -6.40 -0.58 -11.94
CA SER A 70 -7.40 -1.30 -12.73
C SER A 70 -6.83 -1.83 -14.05
N ASP A 71 -5.98 -1.06 -14.72
CA ASP A 71 -5.38 -1.43 -16.00
C ASP A 71 -4.33 -2.53 -15.80
N TYR A 72 -3.60 -2.49 -14.69
CA TYR A 72 -2.65 -3.54 -14.33
C TYR A 72 -3.34 -4.86 -13.96
N THR A 73 -4.35 -4.79 -13.10
CA THR A 73 -5.05 -5.98 -12.59
C THR A 73 -5.98 -6.57 -13.64
N GLY A 74 -6.66 -5.71 -14.41
CA GLY A 74 -7.79 -6.06 -15.27
C GLY A 74 -9.13 -6.09 -14.52
N GLN A 75 -9.16 -5.71 -13.24
CA GLN A 75 -10.36 -5.74 -12.42
C GLN A 75 -11.04 -4.36 -12.41
N PRO A 76 -12.31 -4.26 -12.83
CA PRO A 76 -13.08 -3.02 -12.69
C PRO A 76 -13.39 -2.76 -11.22
N GLU A 77 -13.41 -1.49 -10.81
CA GLU A 77 -13.72 -1.13 -9.42
C GLU A 77 -15.18 -1.49 -9.08
N THR A 78 -15.38 -2.18 -7.96
CA THR A 78 -16.72 -2.41 -7.41
C THR A 78 -17.36 -1.10 -6.97
N GLN A 79 -18.71 -1.02 -6.98
CA GLN A 79 -19.42 0.14 -6.45
C GLN A 79 -18.95 0.48 -5.02
N GLY A 80 -18.74 1.77 -4.75
CA GLY A 80 -18.19 2.24 -3.47
C GLY A 80 -16.67 2.02 -3.32
N GLY A 81 -16.00 1.46 -4.33
CA GLY A 81 -14.54 1.33 -4.34
C GLY A 81 -13.96 0.35 -3.32
N LEU A 82 -14.78 -0.60 -2.83
CA LEU A 82 -14.40 -1.54 -1.77
C LEU A 82 -13.32 -2.54 -2.18
N VAL A 83 -13.32 -2.97 -3.45
CA VAL A 83 -12.36 -3.96 -3.98
C VAL A 83 -11.62 -3.34 -5.16
N LYS A 84 -10.49 -2.69 -4.88
CA LYS A 84 -9.59 -2.07 -5.88
C LYS A 84 -8.22 -2.72 -5.90
N THR A 85 -7.63 -2.89 -4.73
CA THR A 85 -6.25 -3.38 -4.54
C THR A 85 -6.20 -4.78 -3.94
N LEU A 86 -7.35 -5.37 -3.64
CA LEU A 86 -7.50 -6.75 -3.17
C LEU A 86 -7.45 -7.73 -4.37
N ASP A 87 -6.36 -7.70 -5.12
CA ASP A 87 -6.17 -8.49 -6.34
C ASP A 87 -4.91 -9.37 -6.27
N PHE A 88 -5.02 -10.62 -6.72
CA PHE A 88 -3.95 -11.59 -6.61
C PHE A 88 -2.65 -11.18 -7.33
N LYS A 89 -2.72 -10.43 -8.44
CA LYS A 89 -1.50 -9.96 -9.16
C LYS A 89 -0.71 -8.98 -8.32
N ILE A 90 -1.37 -8.16 -7.50
CA ILE A 90 -0.70 -7.26 -6.56
C ILE A 90 -0.01 -8.08 -5.47
N TYR A 91 -0.73 -8.99 -4.81
CA TYR A 91 -0.15 -9.77 -3.71
C TYR A 91 0.91 -10.77 -4.17
N LEU A 92 0.80 -11.31 -5.38
CA LEU A 92 1.86 -12.11 -5.99
C LEU A 92 3.12 -11.25 -6.22
N GLY A 93 2.97 -10.03 -6.75
CA GLY A 93 4.07 -9.10 -6.89
C GLY A 93 4.72 -8.68 -5.56
N LEU A 94 3.94 -8.60 -4.48
CA LEU A 94 4.41 -8.21 -3.15
C LEU A 94 5.06 -9.35 -2.37
N LEU A 95 4.57 -10.58 -2.50
CA LEU A 95 4.94 -11.70 -1.61
C LEU A 95 5.90 -12.72 -2.24
N THR A 96 6.27 -12.54 -3.51
CA THR A 96 7.23 -13.39 -4.20
C THR A 96 8.67 -13.13 -3.74
N GLU A 97 9.50 -14.17 -3.84
CA GLU A 97 10.90 -14.18 -3.41
C GLU A 97 11.79 -14.32 -4.64
N THR A 98 12.90 -13.57 -4.68
CA THR A 98 13.79 -13.52 -5.86
C THR A 98 14.37 -14.89 -6.24
N TYR A 99 14.77 -15.69 -5.25
CA TYR A 99 15.51 -16.94 -5.46
C TYR A 99 14.65 -18.19 -5.30
N ASN A 100 13.33 -18.06 -5.43
CA ASN A 100 12.39 -19.18 -5.37
C ASN A 100 11.83 -19.42 -6.77
N GLU A 101 12.21 -20.54 -7.41
CA GLU A 101 11.83 -20.84 -8.80
C GLU A 101 10.31 -20.91 -8.98
N ALA A 102 9.57 -21.53 -8.06
CA ALA A 102 8.11 -21.59 -8.14
C ALA A 102 7.46 -20.20 -8.08
N HIS A 103 8.02 -19.29 -7.28
CA HIS A 103 7.57 -17.89 -7.26
C HIS A 103 7.84 -17.18 -8.59
N GLN A 104 8.98 -17.45 -9.25
CA GLN A 104 9.30 -16.88 -10.56
C GLN A 104 8.38 -17.43 -11.65
N ASP A 105 8.08 -18.73 -11.62
CA ASP A 105 7.15 -19.37 -12.55
C ASP A 105 5.73 -18.78 -12.41
N ASP A 106 5.27 -18.53 -11.18
CA ASP A 106 3.97 -17.91 -10.94
C ASP A 106 3.90 -16.48 -11.48
N LEU A 107 4.95 -15.67 -11.31
CA LEU A 107 5.03 -14.33 -11.90
C LEU A 107 4.93 -14.38 -13.42
N GLN A 108 5.67 -15.29 -14.06
CA GLN A 108 5.64 -15.46 -15.51
C GLN A 108 4.26 -15.92 -16.00
N ARG A 109 3.69 -16.94 -15.35
CA ARG A 109 2.41 -17.55 -15.71
C ARG A 109 1.25 -16.55 -15.62
N THR A 110 1.30 -15.65 -14.65
CA THR A 110 0.20 -14.69 -14.38
C THR A 110 0.42 -13.33 -15.04
N GLY A 111 1.62 -13.07 -15.57
CA GLY A 111 2.01 -11.75 -16.06
C GLY A 111 2.11 -10.70 -14.96
N ALA A 112 2.18 -11.11 -13.69
CA ALA A 112 2.37 -10.20 -12.58
C ALA A 112 3.81 -9.67 -12.58
N VAL A 113 3.95 -8.39 -12.20
CA VAL A 113 5.26 -7.80 -11.98
C VAL A 113 5.58 -7.82 -10.49
N THR A 114 6.87 -7.91 -10.21
CA THR A 114 7.36 -7.82 -8.85
C THR A 114 7.26 -6.37 -8.36
N ILE A 115 6.76 -6.12 -7.14
CA ILE A 115 6.56 -4.76 -6.59
C ILE A 115 7.64 -4.44 -5.57
N ASP A 116 8.44 -3.40 -5.79
CA ASP A 116 9.65 -3.12 -4.98
C ASP A 116 9.39 -2.16 -3.82
N MET A 117 8.37 -1.33 -3.96
CA MET A 117 8.00 -0.33 -2.97
C MET A 117 6.49 -0.12 -2.98
N VAL A 118 5.93 0.03 -1.79
CA VAL A 118 4.53 0.40 -1.57
C VAL A 118 4.51 1.63 -0.69
N VAL A 119 3.85 2.68 -1.17
CA VAL A 119 3.66 3.95 -0.46
C VAL A 119 2.17 4.09 -0.16
N VAL A 120 1.80 3.77 1.09
CA VAL A 120 0.41 3.74 1.54
C VAL A 120 0.34 4.32 2.94
N ASN A 121 -0.42 5.40 3.10
CA ASN A 121 -0.83 5.90 4.41
C ASN A 121 -2.35 5.79 4.52
N LEU A 122 -2.83 5.42 5.69
CA LEU A 122 -4.24 5.18 5.94
C LEU A 122 -4.95 6.51 6.22
N TYR A 123 -6.21 6.62 5.79
CA TYR A 123 -7.03 7.74 6.29
C TYR A 123 -7.16 7.59 7.81
N PRO A 124 -6.98 8.65 8.61
CA PRO A 124 -7.01 8.52 10.06
C PRO A 124 -8.42 8.11 10.50
N PHE A 125 -8.59 6.82 10.82
CA PHE A 125 -9.84 6.31 11.37
C PHE A 125 -10.18 7.06 12.67
N GLU A 126 -9.15 7.42 13.45
CA GLU A 126 -9.23 8.29 14.63
C GLU A 126 -9.93 9.63 14.34
N GLU A 127 -9.61 10.30 13.22
CA GLU A 127 -10.28 11.55 12.82
C GLU A 127 -11.75 11.34 12.50
N THR A 128 -12.12 10.18 11.93
CA THR A 128 -13.52 9.83 11.67
C THR A 128 -14.29 9.68 12.96
N ILE A 129 -13.77 8.89 13.90
CA ILE A 129 -14.46 8.55 15.14
C ILE A 129 -14.46 9.69 16.17
N SER A 130 -13.59 10.70 15.97
CA SER A 130 -13.55 11.91 16.79
C SER A 130 -14.64 12.93 16.44
N LYS A 131 -15.36 12.74 15.32
CA LYS A 131 -16.46 13.64 14.91
C LYS A 131 -17.65 13.48 15.85
N GLU A 132 -18.18 14.60 16.32
CA GLU A 132 -19.38 14.61 17.17
C GLU A 132 -20.55 13.94 16.44
N GLY A 133 -21.25 13.03 17.13
CA GLY A 133 -22.41 12.32 16.59
C GLY A 133 -22.09 11.28 15.51
N VAL A 134 -20.83 10.88 15.34
CA VAL A 134 -20.47 9.81 14.40
C VAL A 134 -21.24 8.52 14.68
N THR A 135 -21.91 7.98 13.66
CA THR A 135 -22.66 6.74 13.79
C THR A 135 -21.76 5.52 13.58
N VAL A 136 -22.21 4.35 14.05
CA VAL A 136 -21.50 3.09 13.80
C VAL A 136 -21.35 2.82 12.31
N GLU A 137 -22.39 3.10 11.51
CA GLU A 137 -22.33 2.92 10.04
C GLU A 137 -21.32 3.85 9.38
N GLN A 138 -21.24 5.11 9.82
CA GLN A 138 -20.25 6.05 9.30
C GLN A 138 -18.82 5.60 9.64
N ALA A 139 -18.57 5.15 10.87
CA ALA A 139 -17.29 4.58 11.23
C ALA A 139 -16.97 3.32 10.43
N ARG A 140 -17.90 2.34 10.37
CA ARG A 140 -17.77 1.10 9.61
C ARG A 140 -17.43 1.36 8.14
N GLY A 141 -18.10 2.34 7.51
CA GLY A 141 -17.86 2.71 6.12
C GLY A 141 -16.47 3.32 5.85
N ASN A 142 -15.76 3.79 6.89
CA ASN A 142 -14.42 4.36 6.80
C ASN A 142 -13.31 3.38 7.25
N ILE A 143 -13.64 2.13 7.54
CA ILE A 143 -12.63 1.09 7.80
C ILE A 143 -11.99 0.70 6.46
N ASP A 144 -10.69 0.96 6.32
CA ASP A 144 -9.89 0.58 5.17
C ASP A 144 -9.48 -0.89 5.29
N ILE A 145 -9.67 -1.64 4.20
CA ILE A 145 -9.24 -3.03 4.08
C ILE A 145 -8.00 -3.13 3.17
N GLY A 146 -8.04 -2.47 2.01
CA GLY A 146 -6.99 -2.58 1.01
C GLY A 146 -5.66 -1.99 1.48
N GLY A 147 -5.70 -0.85 2.17
CA GLY A 147 -4.52 -0.19 2.72
C GLY A 147 -3.75 -1.09 3.70
N PRO A 148 -4.37 -1.52 4.82
CA PRO A 148 -3.70 -2.40 5.79
C PRO A 148 -3.21 -3.72 5.17
N CYS A 149 -3.98 -4.33 4.25
CA CYS A 149 -3.54 -5.55 3.56
C CYS A 149 -2.25 -5.33 2.74
N MET A 150 -2.17 -4.26 1.95
CA MET A 150 -0.96 -3.95 1.17
C MET A 150 0.22 -3.60 2.08
N ILE A 151 0.00 -2.81 3.14
CA ILE A 151 1.05 -2.43 4.09
C ILE A 151 1.64 -3.69 4.74
N ARG A 152 0.79 -4.57 5.28
CA ARG A 152 1.22 -5.81 5.95
C ARG A 152 1.91 -6.78 5.00
N ALA A 153 1.42 -6.94 3.77
CA ALA A 153 2.04 -7.79 2.76
C ALA A 153 3.46 -7.30 2.40
N SER A 154 3.60 -5.98 2.19
CA SER A 154 4.87 -5.33 1.89
C SER A 154 5.86 -5.44 3.06
N ALA A 155 5.39 -5.14 4.27
CA ALA A 155 6.20 -5.18 5.49
C ALA A 155 6.64 -6.59 5.84
N LYS A 156 5.78 -7.61 5.64
CA LYS A 156 6.16 -9.03 5.78
C LYS A 156 7.33 -9.37 4.86
N ASN A 157 7.28 -8.95 3.61
CA ASN A 157 8.31 -9.24 2.62
C ASN A 157 9.41 -8.16 2.58
N PHE A 158 9.81 -7.58 3.71
CA PHE A 158 10.86 -6.56 3.81
C PHE A 158 12.20 -6.98 3.22
N ILE A 159 12.43 -8.29 3.10
CA ILE A 159 13.59 -8.84 2.41
C ILE A 159 13.66 -8.40 0.94
N ARG A 160 12.52 -8.02 0.35
CA ARG A 160 12.38 -7.55 -1.04
C ARG A 160 11.73 -6.17 -1.16
N VAL A 161 10.67 -5.89 -0.39
CA VAL A 161 9.77 -4.75 -0.59
C VAL A 161 9.98 -3.66 0.46
N ALA A 162 9.93 -2.40 0.05
CA ALA A 162 9.91 -1.25 0.95
C ALA A 162 8.47 -0.84 1.29
N ALA A 163 8.06 -0.90 2.56
CA ALA A 163 6.72 -0.56 3.03
C ALA A 163 6.69 0.85 3.66
N VAL A 164 6.33 1.87 2.88
CA VAL A 164 6.38 3.27 3.27
C VAL A 164 4.99 3.74 3.70
N VAL A 165 4.87 4.21 4.95
CA VAL A 165 3.59 4.62 5.54
C VAL A 165 3.54 6.09 6.00
N ASP A 166 4.66 6.81 5.91
CA ASP A 166 4.78 8.17 6.43
C ASP A 166 5.58 9.06 5.46
N PRO A 167 5.03 10.21 5.04
CA PRO A 167 5.75 11.19 4.22
C PRO A 167 7.09 11.66 4.80
N ALA A 168 7.27 11.63 6.12
CA ALA A 168 8.55 12.01 6.76
C ALA A 168 9.73 11.13 6.31
N ASP A 169 9.48 9.91 5.82
CA ASP A 169 10.52 9.01 5.34
C ASP A 169 10.96 9.28 3.89
N TYR A 170 10.22 10.09 3.13
CA TYR A 170 10.48 10.29 1.70
C TYR A 170 11.89 10.83 1.43
N THR A 171 12.36 11.81 2.22
CA THR A 171 13.71 12.36 2.08
C THR A 171 14.79 11.31 2.33
N ARG A 172 14.62 10.45 3.35
CA ARG A 172 15.58 9.37 3.64
C ARG A 172 15.60 8.33 2.52
N ILE A 173 14.43 7.99 1.97
CA ILE A 173 14.31 7.05 0.84
C ILE A 173 14.99 7.59 -0.40
N ILE A 174 14.71 8.83 -0.77
CA ILE A 174 15.32 9.51 -1.94
C ILE A 174 16.84 9.53 -1.80
N SER A 175 17.36 9.98 -0.66
CA SER A 175 18.80 10.02 -0.39
C SER A 175 19.43 8.63 -0.44
N GLY A 176 18.79 7.63 0.18
CA GLY A 176 19.25 6.24 0.16
C GLY A 176 19.29 5.66 -1.26
N MET A 177 18.27 5.93 -2.07
CA MET A 177 18.24 5.49 -3.46
C MET A 177 19.30 6.18 -4.32
N ARG A 178 19.51 7.50 -4.16
CA ARG A 178 20.58 8.24 -4.85
C ARG A 178 21.96 7.65 -4.55
N ALA A 179 22.25 7.42 -3.26
CA ALA A 179 23.53 6.84 -2.84
C ALA A 179 23.76 5.41 -3.36
N ASN A 180 22.69 4.66 -3.63
CA ASN A 180 22.75 3.25 -4.03
C ASN A 180 22.31 3.01 -5.49
N ASN A 181 22.45 4.00 -6.38
CA ASN A 181 22.14 3.88 -7.81
C ASN A 181 20.70 3.38 -8.09
N GLY A 182 19.72 3.98 -7.40
CA GLY A 182 18.30 3.65 -7.46
C GLY A 182 17.91 2.35 -6.75
N LYS A 183 18.78 1.81 -5.91
CA LYS A 183 18.49 0.65 -5.07
C LYS A 183 18.17 1.07 -3.64
N ILE A 184 17.37 0.28 -2.94
CA ILE A 184 17.09 0.46 -1.51
C ILE A 184 17.79 -0.65 -0.71
N SER A 185 18.32 -0.33 0.47
CA SER A 185 19.02 -1.30 1.32
C SER A 185 18.08 -2.15 2.17
N LEU A 186 18.52 -3.35 2.53
CA LEU A 186 17.80 -4.22 3.47
C LEU A 186 17.53 -3.52 4.79
N GLU A 187 18.52 -2.78 5.32
CA GLU A 187 18.37 -2.01 6.56
C GLU A 187 17.22 -1.01 6.47
N LEU A 188 17.16 -0.21 5.39
CA LEU A 188 16.07 0.74 5.21
C LEU A 188 14.72 0.03 5.02
N ARG A 189 14.66 -1.07 4.25
CA ARG A 189 13.42 -1.86 4.11
C ARG A 189 12.94 -2.42 5.45
N TYR A 190 13.85 -2.89 6.30
CA TYR A 190 13.52 -3.43 7.61
C TYR A 190 13.05 -2.33 8.58
N ASP A 191 13.68 -1.15 8.56
CA ASP A 191 13.22 0.01 9.31
C ASP A 191 11.79 0.42 8.93
N LEU A 192 11.54 0.51 7.63
CA LEU A 192 10.21 0.81 7.08
C LEU A 192 9.19 -0.25 7.48
N ALA A 193 9.55 -1.54 7.48
CA ALA A 193 8.67 -2.63 7.90
C ALA A 193 8.29 -2.56 9.39
N LYS A 194 9.23 -2.21 10.28
CA LYS A 194 8.93 -1.98 11.71
C LYS A 194 7.86 -0.90 11.85
N LYS A 195 8.05 0.24 11.18
CA LYS A 195 7.11 1.36 11.21
C LYS A 195 5.75 1.01 10.59
N ALA A 196 5.74 0.24 9.51
CA ALA A 196 4.53 -0.22 8.84
C ALA A 196 3.67 -1.15 9.72
N PHE A 197 4.29 -2.10 10.43
CA PHE A 197 3.55 -2.94 11.38
C PHE A 197 3.04 -2.16 12.59
N GLU A 198 3.83 -1.21 13.11
CA GLU A 198 3.35 -0.31 14.17
C GLU A 198 2.13 0.52 13.70
N HIS A 199 2.21 1.11 12.50
CA HIS A 199 1.12 1.90 11.92
C HIS A 199 -0.19 1.10 11.81
N THR A 200 -0.11 -0.15 11.34
CA THR A 200 -1.30 -1.02 11.24
C THR A 200 -1.79 -1.52 12.60
N ALA A 201 -0.91 -1.75 13.57
CA ALA A 201 -1.30 -2.11 14.92
C ALA A 201 -2.09 -0.97 15.61
N VAL A 202 -1.61 0.28 15.48
CA VAL A 202 -2.32 1.46 15.99
C VAL A 202 -3.67 1.64 15.28
N TYR A 203 -3.71 1.47 13.96
CA TYR A 203 -4.95 1.55 13.20
C TYR A 203 -6.02 0.55 13.68
N ASP A 204 -5.64 -0.72 13.82
CA ASP A 204 -6.56 -1.76 14.32
C ASP A 204 -6.95 -1.53 15.79
N ARG A 205 -6.06 -0.95 16.61
CA ARG A 205 -6.37 -0.59 18.00
C ARG A 205 -7.50 0.45 18.06
N HIS A 206 -7.45 1.50 17.24
CA HIS A 206 -8.53 2.50 17.18
C HIS A 206 -9.87 1.89 16.74
N ILE A 207 -9.86 0.97 15.77
CA ILE A 207 -11.07 0.24 15.35
C ILE A 207 -11.62 -0.59 16.50
N ALA A 208 -10.76 -1.37 17.18
CA ALA A 208 -11.17 -2.22 18.27
C ALA A 208 -11.72 -1.43 19.46
N ASP A 209 -11.06 -0.33 19.85
CA ASP A 209 -11.56 0.56 20.91
C ASP A 209 -12.92 1.15 20.53
N PHE A 210 -13.06 1.66 19.31
CA PHE A 210 -14.33 2.22 18.86
C PHE A 210 -15.45 1.20 18.92
N LEU A 211 -15.23 -0.06 18.51
CA LEU A 211 -16.29 -1.08 18.50
C LEU A 211 -16.66 -1.57 19.89
N VAL A 212 -15.70 -1.66 20.82
CA VAL A 212 -15.94 -2.09 22.21
C VAL A 212 -16.86 -1.13 22.95
N ASP A 213 -16.75 0.17 22.69
CA ASP A 213 -17.52 1.20 23.38
C ASP A 213 -18.94 1.38 22.81
N ARG A 214 -19.34 0.63 21.78
CA ARG A 214 -20.64 0.81 21.09
C ARG A 214 -21.66 -0.24 21.53
N PRO A 215 -22.75 0.16 22.20
CA PRO A 215 -23.82 -0.77 22.53
C PRO A 215 -24.50 -1.27 21.25
N ILE A 216 -25.00 -2.51 21.29
CA ILE A 216 -25.67 -3.14 20.13
C ILE A 216 -26.87 -2.31 19.62
N ASN A 217 -27.52 -1.54 20.48
CA ASN A 217 -28.63 -0.66 20.09
C ASN A 217 -28.19 0.47 19.15
N ASP A 218 -26.97 0.99 19.29
CA ASP A 218 -26.41 2.00 18.37
C ASP A 218 -26.16 1.40 16.98
N VAL A 219 -25.76 0.13 16.95
CA VAL A 219 -25.57 -0.64 15.72
C VAL A 219 -26.93 -0.88 15.06
N ILE A 220 -27.89 -1.45 15.78
CA ILE A 220 -29.24 -1.75 15.26
C ILE A 220 -29.91 -0.47 14.77
N GLY A 221 -29.74 0.66 15.47
CA GLY A 221 -30.28 1.95 15.07
C GLY A 221 -29.79 2.46 13.70
N CYS A 222 -28.70 1.91 13.18
CA CYS A 222 -28.20 2.23 11.84
C CYS A 222 -28.85 1.42 10.71
N TYR A 223 -29.58 0.34 11.01
CA TYR A 223 -30.02 -0.64 10.00
C TYR A 223 -31.50 -1.00 10.10
N GLN A 224 -32.09 -1.30 8.95
CA GLN A 224 -33.34 -2.07 8.89
C GLN A 224 -32.97 -3.55 8.97
N VAL A 225 -33.05 -4.14 10.16
CA VAL A 225 -32.76 -5.56 10.37
C VAL A 225 -33.91 -6.39 9.81
N MET A 226 -33.64 -7.18 8.77
CA MET A 226 -34.61 -8.08 8.16
C MET A 226 -34.69 -9.37 8.97
N GLU A 227 -35.88 -9.79 9.39
CA GLU A 227 -36.12 -11.13 9.90
C GLU A 227 -36.25 -12.09 8.70
N GLY A 228 -35.36 -13.06 8.61
CA GLY A 228 -35.33 -14.08 7.55
C GLY A 228 -36.19 -15.29 7.87
#